data_AF-A0A9Q3CT36-F1
#
_entry.id   AF-A0A9Q3CT36-F1
#
_cell.length_a   1.000
_cell.length_b   1.000
_cell.length_c   1.000
_cell.angle_alpha   90.00
_cell.angle_beta   90.00
_cell.angle_gamma   90.00
#
_symmetry.space_group_name_H-M   'P 1'
#
loop_
_entity.id
_entity.type
_entity.pdbx_description
1 polymer ?
#
loop_
_entity_poly.entity_id
_entity_poly.type
_entity_poly.pdbx_seq_one_letter_code
_entity_poly.pdbx_strand_id
1 'polypeptide(L)'
;MDAPDYFYGSQAHKLRGFIQSCQLIFHNDPENFFSKRKKVHYSTSFLTGRAGKWIESYPSNISNEDPYYLLDHWKFLETQSFTLFGDPNEVRKAEQEFKSLRMKESAHVSLYIAYLSS
;
A
#
# COMPACT_ATOMS: atom_id res chain seq x y z
N MET A 1 9.55 18.01 -5.26
CA MET A 1 9.40 16.60 -4.84
C MET A 1 9.93 15.76 -5.96
N ASP A 2 10.82 14.83 -5.65
CA ASP A 2 11.39 13.94 -6.65
C ASP A 2 10.37 12.86 -7.04
N ALA A 3 10.48 12.37 -8.27
CA ALA A 3 9.65 11.26 -8.73
C ALA A 3 10.01 9.97 -7.97
N PRO A 4 9.08 9.00 -7.85
CA PRO A 4 9.39 7.70 -7.26
C PRO A 4 10.44 6.95 -8.08
N ASP A 5 11.25 6.14 -7.40
CA ASP A 5 12.11 5.18 -8.07
C ASP A 5 11.29 4.11 -8.79
N TYR A 6 11.84 3.58 -9.89
CA TYR A 6 11.25 2.46 -10.60
C TYR A 6 11.19 1.20 -9.72
N PHE A 7 10.03 0.54 -9.72
CA PHE A 7 9.82 -0.70 -8.97
C PHE A 7 9.78 -1.91 -9.90
N TYR A 8 10.74 -2.82 -9.75
CA TYR A 8 10.91 -3.99 -10.62
C TYR A 8 10.02 -5.19 -10.23
N GLY A 9 9.47 -5.23 -9.01
CA GLY A 9 8.69 -6.37 -8.48
C GLY A 9 9.51 -7.55 -7.96
N SER A 10 10.85 -7.50 -8.02
CA SER A 10 11.75 -8.52 -7.42
C SER A 10 12.31 -8.11 -6.06
N GLN A 11 12.24 -6.82 -5.72
CA GLN A 11 12.88 -6.23 -4.54
C GLN A 11 11.82 -5.87 -3.49
N ALA A 12 11.32 -6.86 -2.75
CA ALA A 12 10.23 -6.68 -1.79
C ALA A 12 10.44 -5.53 -0.80
N HIS A 13 11.65 -5.40 -0.25
CA HIS A 13 12.02 -4.32 0.69
C HIS A 13 11.87 -2.90 0.11
N LYS A 14 11.85 -2.72 -1.22
CA LYS A 14 11.64 -1.42 -1.87
C LYS A 14 10.18 -1.06 -2.07
N LEU A 15 9.27 -2.04 -1.96
CA LEU A 15 7.85 -1.84 -2.24
C LEU A 15 7.25 -0.78 -1.32
N ARG A 16 7.57 -0.83 -0.01
CA ARG A 16 7.07 0.14 0.96
C ARG A 16 7.51 1.57 0.62
N GLY A 17 8.79 1.76 0.31
CA GLY A 17 9.33 3.07 -0.06
C GLY A 17 8.71 3.62 -1.35
N PHE A 18 8.49 2.75 -2.33
CA PHE A 18 7.79 3.10 -3.57
C PHE A 18 6.35 3.58 -3.32
N ILE A 19 5.56 2.83 -2.56
CA ILE A 19 4.17 3.18 -2.23
C ILE A 19 4.10 4.49 -1.43
N GLN A 20 4.99 4.67 -0.45
CA GLN A 20 5.06 5.90 0.34
C GLN A 20 5.40 7.13 -0.51
N SER A 21 6.33 6.98 -1.45
CA SER A 21 6.71 8.07 -2.38
C SER A 21 5.53 8.47 -3.26
N CYS A 22 4.80 7.50 -3.81
CA CYS A 22 3.56 7.76 -4.56
C CYS A 22 2.52 8.53 -3.70
N GLN A 23 2.26 8.05 -2.48
CA GLN A 23 1.28 8.68 -1.58
C GLN A 23 1.64 10.13 -1.24
N LEU A 24 2.92 10.41 -1.01
CA LEU A 24 3.40 11.74 -0.70
C LEU A 24 3.21 12.71 -1.87
N ILE A 25 3.48 12.26 -3.10
CA ILE A 25 3.23 13.05 -4.32
C ILE A 25 1.74 13.34 -4.49
N PHE A 26 0.89 12.32 -4.29
CA PHE A 26 -0.57 12.51 -4.39
C PHE A 26 -1.13 13.45 -3.33
N HIS A 27 -0.51 13.50 -2.15
CA HIS A 27 -0.91 14.40 -1.07
C HIS A 27 -0.48 15.84 -1.33
N ASN A 28 0.70 16.02 -1.96
CA ASN A 28 1.25 17.34 -2.24
C ASN A 28 0.63 18.02 -3.47
N ASP A 29 0.04 17.26 -4.38
CA ASP A 29 -0.67 17.78 -5.56
C ASP A 29 -2.09 17.18 -5.67
N PRO A 30 -2.99 17.55 -4.73
CA PRO A 30 -4.34 16.98 -4.69
C PRO A 30 -5.19 17.40 -5.90
N GLU A 31 -4.90 18.55 -6.52
CA GLU A 31 -5.63 19.02 -7.71
C GLU A 31 -5.34 18.12 -8.91
N ASN A 32 -4.06 17.78 -9.13
CA ASN A 32 -3.72 16.89 -10.22
C ASN A 32 -4.08 15.44 -9.89
N PHE A 33 -3.98 15.01 -8.64
CA PHE A 33 -4.24 13.63 -8.21
C PHE A 33 -5.59 13.41 -7.53
N PHE A 34 -6.60 14.22 -7.84
CA PHE A 34 -7.95 14.04 -7.28
C PHE A 34 -8.60 12.71 -7.70
N SER A 35 -8.35 12.28 -8.94
CA SER A 35 -8.90 11.02 -9.47
C SER A 35 -8.05 9.82 -9.07
N LYS A 36 -8.72 8.76 -8.58
CA LYS A 36 -8.10 7.45 -8.33
C LYS A 36 -7.39 6.91 -9.57
N ARG A 37 -7.97 7.15 -10.76
CA ARG A 37 -7.40 6.72 -12.05
C ARG A 37 -6.06 7.37 -12.35
N LYS A 38 -5.92 8.66 -12.04
CA LYS A 38 -4.64 9.37 -12.21
C LYS A 38 -3.57 8.85 -11.26
N LYS A 39 -3.95 8.52 -10.00
CA LYS A 39 -3.03 7.90 -9.03
C LYS A 39 -2.51 6.56 -9.53
N VAL A 40 -3.42 5.70 -10.00
CA VAL A 40 -3.05 4.39 -10.54
C VAL A 40 -2.16 4.58 -11.77
N HIS A 41 -2.59 5.35 -12.77
CA HIS A 41 -1.82 5.55 -13.99
C HIS A 41 -0.39 6.07 -13.72
N TYR A 42 -0.27 7.07 -12.85
CA TYR A 42 1.01 7.60 -12.42
C TYR A 42 1.88 6.50 -11.80
N SER A 43 1.38 5.80 -10.78
CA SER A 43 2.15 4.75 -10.12
C SER A 43 2.54 3.60 -11.06
N THR A 44 1.66 3.19 -11.98
CA THR A 44 1.93 2.11 -12.93
C THR A 44 3.02 2.48 -13.92
N SER A 45 3.22 3.78 -14.22
CA SER A 45 4.30 4.24 -15.11
C SER A 45 5.70 4.00 -14.54
N PHE A 46 5.82 3.78 -13.23
CA PHE A 46 7.07 3.46 -12.53
C PHE A 46 7.23 1.95 -12.28
N LEU A 47 6.24 1.13 -12.66
CA LEU A 47 6.34 -0.32 -12.55
C LEU A 47 7.09 -0.87 -13.77
N THR A 48 8.12 -1.66 -13.51
CA THR A 48 8.95 -2.27 -14.55
C THR A 48 9.24 -3.74 -14.23
N GLY A 49 9.91 -4.45 -15.13
CA GLY A 49 10.32 -5.83 -14.91
C GLY A 49 9.14 -6.77 -14.61
N ARG A 50 9.19 -7.45 -13.46
CA ARG A 50 8.13 -8.37 -13.02
C ARG A 50 6.84 -7.61 -12.70
N ALA A 51 6.94 -6.46 -12.06
CA ALA A 51 5.76 -5.66 -11.71
C ALA A 51 5.07 -5.10 -12.96
N GLY A 52 5.84 -4.61 -13.93
CA GLY A 52 5.32 -4.15 -15.23
C GLY A 52 4.59 -5.27 -15.98
N LYS A 53 5.21 -6.45 -16.10
CA LYS A 53 4.58 -7.61 -16.75
C LYS A 53 3.26 -8.03 -16.10
N TRP A 54 3.15 -7.91 -14.78
CA TRP A 54 1.90 -8.21 -14.07
C TRP A 54 0.79 -7.23 -14.46
N ILE A 55 1.08 -5.93 -14.54
CA ILE A 55 0.12 -4.92 -15.02
C ILE A 55 -0.33 -5.21 -16.45
N GLU A 56 0.61 -5.51 -17.34
CA GLU A 56 0.30 -5.84 -18.75
C GLU A 56 -0.57 -7.09 -18.88
N SER A 57 -0.36 -8.07 -18.01
CA SER A 57 -1.12 -9.33 -18.01
C SER A 57 -2.47 -9.21 -17.31
N TYR A 58 -2.71 -8.14 -16.53
CA TYR A 58 -3.92 -8.00 -15.73
C TYR A 58 -5.21 -8.01 -16.58
N PRO A 59 -5.34 -7.26 -17.70
CA PRO A 59 -6.54 -7.27 -18.53
C PRO A 59 -6.92 -8.65 -19.08
N SER A 60 -5.94 -9.55 -19.27
CA SER A 60 -6.17 -10.89 -19.80
C SER A 60 -6.59 -11.92 -18.74
N ASN A 61 -6.39 -11.61 -17.44
CA ASN A 61 -6.64 -12.56 -16.34
C ASN A 61 -8.00 -12.38 -15.66
N ILE A 62 -8.79 -11.37 -16.07
CA ILE A 62 -10.07 -11.07 -15.44
C ILE A 62 -11.20 -11.71 -16.25
N SER A 63 -11.73 -12.82 -15.76
CA SER A 63 -12.76 -13.58 -16.47
C SER A 63 -14.15 -12.96 -16.42
N ASN A 64 -14.43 -11.97 -15.55
CA ASN A 64 -15.77 -11.41 -15.32
C ASN A 64 -15.81 -10.04 -14.61
N GLU A 65 -14.67 -9.37 -14.44
CA GLU A 65 -14.59 -8.04 -13.80
C GLU A 65 -14.18 -7.00 -14.84
N ASP A 66 -14.61 -5.76 -14.64
CA ASP A 66 -14.24 -4.64 -15.49
C ASP A 66 -12.70 -4.60 -15.64
N PRO A 67 -12.13 -4.68 -16.86
CA PRO A 67 -10.69 -4.61 -17.10
C PRO A 67 -10.04 -3.35 -16.54
N TYR A 68 -10.84 -2.31 -16.26
CA TYR A 68 -10.42 -1.06 -15.65
C TYR A 68 -10.56 -1.04 -14.11
N TYR A 69 -10.99 -2.12 -13.45
CA TYR A 69 -11.19 -2.16 -12.00
C TYR A 69 -9.89 -1.83 -11.23
N LEU A 70 -8.76 -2.40 -11.65
CA LEU A 70 -7.43 -2.04 -11.14
C LEU A 70 -7.09 -0.57 -11.39
N LEU A 71 -7.47 -0.05 -12.55
CA LEU A 71 -7.19 1.33 -12.98
C LEU A 71 -8.02 2.35 -12.18
N ASP A 72 -9.17 1.98 -11.63
CA ASP A 72 -10.03 2.89 -10.86
C ASP A 72 -9.85 2.78 -9.34
N HIS A 73 -9.04 1.84 -8.85
CA HIS A 73 -8.89 1.56 -7.42
C HIS A 73 -7.43 1.53 -6.97
N TRP A 74 -6.89 2.68 -6.59
CA TRP A 74 -5.57 2.79 -5.94
C TRP A 74 -5.38 1.79 -4.79
N LYS A 75 -6.41 1.61 -3.94
CA LYS A 75 -6.34 0.68 -2.81
C LYS A 75 -6.17 -0.77 -3.24
N PHE A 76 -6.78 -1.13 -4.36
CA PHE A 76 -6.63 -2.46 -4.94
C PHE A 76 -5.20 -2.67 -5.46
N LEU A 77 -4.65 -1.71 -6.22
CA LEU A 77 -3.25 -1.76 -6.68
C LEU A 77 -2.27 -1.89 -5.51
N GLU A 78 -2.44 -1.08 -4.45
CA GLU A 78 -1.61 -1.14 -3.25
C GLU A 78 -1.67 -2.54 -2.62
N THR A 79 -2.87 -3.08 -2.43
CA THR A 79 -3.09 -4.38 -1.79
C THR A 79 -2.48 -5.50 -2.61
N GLN A 80 -2.75 -5.54 -3.92
CA GLN A 80 -2.18 -6.55 -4.82
C GLN A 80 -0.66 -6.44 -4.90
N SER A 81 -0.10 -5.23 -4.86
CA SER A 81 1.36 -5.06 -4.86
C SER A 81 2.00 -5.69 -3.63
N PHE A 82 1.40 -5.53 -2.44
CA PHE A 82 1.89 -6.18 -1.21
C PHE A 82 1.66 -7.69 -1.23
N THR A 83 0.55 -8.17 -1.76
CA THR A 83 0.28 -9.60 -1.89
C THR A 83 1.24 -10.30 -2.85
N LEU A 84 1.60 -9.66 -3.97
CA LEU A 84 2.38 -10.27 -5.04
C LEU A 84 3.88 -10.04 -4.90
N PHE A 85 4.28 -8.88 -4.36
CA PHE A 85 5.68 -8.45 -4.33
C PHE A 85 6.19 -8.12 -2.92
N GLY A 86 5.32 -8.10 -1.91
CA GLY A 86 5.72 -7.89 -0.52
C GLY A 86 6.42 -9.10 0.08
N ASP A 87 7.19 -8.87 1.15
CA ASP A 87 7.72 -9.96 1.97
C ASP A 87 6.65 -10.39 2.99
N PRO A 88 6.18 -11.65 2.97
CA PRO A 88 5.21 -12.14 3.94
C PRO A 88 5.66 -11.96 5.40
N ASN A 89 6.98 -11.96 5.65
CA ASN A 89 7.54 -11.79 6.97
C ASN A 89 7.48 -10.33 7.45
N GLU A 90 7.60 -9.34 6.56
CA GLU A 90 7.46 -7.94 6.92
C GLU A 90 6.02 -7.60 7.31
N VAL A 91 5.03 -8.13 6.57
CA VAL A 91 3.61 -7.98 6.91
C VAL A 91 3.34 -8.58 8.29
N ARG A 92 3.80 -9.81 8.53
CA ARG A 92 3.63 -10.47 9.83
C ARG A 92 4.34 -9.72 10.97
N LYS A 93 5.52 -9.15 10.72
CA LYS A 93 6.26 -8.36 11.72
C LYS A 93 5.55 -7.04 12.02
N ALA A 94 5.04 -6.34 11.02
CA ALA A 94 4.25 -5.12 11.21
C ALA A 94 2.95 -5.39 11.98
N GLU A 95 2.25 -6.49 11.69
CA GLU A 95 1.07 -6.92 12.45
C GLU A 95 1.40 -7.27 13.91
N GLN A 96 2.52 -7.95 14.13
CA GLN A 96 3.01 -8.26 15.48
C GLN A 96 3.38 -7.00 16.27
N GLU A 97 4.06 -6.05 15.64
CA GLU A 97 4.38 -4.75 16.24
C GLU A 97 3.10 -3.96 16.55
N PHE A 98 2.14 -3.91 15.62
CA PHE A 98 0.83 -3.26 15.83
C PHE A 98 0.05 -3.88 17.00
N LYS A 99 0.02 -5.22 17.09
CA LYS A 99 -0.60 -5.93 18.21
C LYS A 99 0.10 -5.65 19.54
N SER A 100 1.44 -5.54 19.53
CA SER A 100 2.24 -5.23 20.71
C SER A 100 2.04 -3.78 21.22
N LEU A 101 1.85 -2.82 20.31
CA LEU A 101 1.56 -1.42 20.63
C LEU A 101 0.19 -1.29 21.30
N ARG A 102 -0.84 -1.95 20.75
CA ARG A 102 -2.19 -1.95 21.33
C ARG A 102 -2.23 -2.56 22.73
N MET A 103 -1.43 -3.60 22.99
CA MET A 103 -1.34 -4.20 24.32
C MET A 103 -0.69 -3.26 25.35
N LYS A 104 0.35 -2.50 24.97
CA LYS A 104 0.97 -1.49 25.86
C LYS A 104 0.04 -0.32 26.16
N GLU A 105 -0.74 0.14 25.19
CA GLU A 105 -1.74 1.20 25.42
C GLU A 105 -2.87 0.74 26.36
N SER A 106 -3.39 -0.48 26.18
CA SER A 106 -4.42 -1.02 27.09
C SER A 106 -3.94 -1.20 28.52
N ALA A 107 -2.66 -1.48 28.73
CA ALA A 107 -2.08 -1.59 30.07
C ALA A 107 -2.07 -0.26 30.83
N HIS A 108 -1.89 0.87 30.12
CA HIS A 108 -1.99 2.20 30.73
C HIS A 108 -3.43 2.61 31.05
N VAL A 109 -4.42 2.15 30.28
CA VAL A 109 -5.84 2.47 30.53
C VAL A 109 -6.37 1.74 31.78
N SER A 110 -5.90 0.52 32.07
CA SER A 110 -6.33 -0.23 33.25
C SER A 110 -5.89 0.39 34.59
N LEU A 111 -4.87 1.26 34.60
CA LEU A 111 -4.40 1.89 35.83
C LEU A 111 -5.28 3.08 36.29
N TYR A 112 -6.12 3.64 35.42
CA TYR A 112 -6.96 4.78 35.78
C TYR A 112 -8.34 4.37 36.34
N ILE A 113 -8.86 3.21 35.94
CA ILE A 113 -10.18 2.72 36.38
C ILE A 113 -10.16 2.22 37.84
N ALA A 114 -8.98 1.90 38.39
CA ALA A 114 -8.85 1.43 39.77
C ALA A 114 -8.88 2.56 40.83
N TYR A 115 -8.80 3.84 40.42
CA TYR A 115 -8.74 4.97 41.36
C TYR A 115 -10.07 5.74 41.49
N LEU A 116 -11.08 5.43 40.67
CA LEU A 116 -12.38 6.13 40.66
C LEU A 116 -13.53 5.33 41.29
N SER A 117 -13.23 4.24 42.01
CA SER A 117 -14.21 3.35 42.62
C SER A 117 -14.03 3.19 44.14
N SER A 118 -13.55 4.23 44.84
CA SER A 118 -13.52 4.28 46.31
C SER A 118 -14.38 5.40 46.88
#